data_AF-A0A497L247-F1
#
_entry.id   AF-A0A497L247-F1
#
_cell.length_a   1.000
_cell.length_b   1.000
_cell.length_c   1.000
_cell.angle_alpha   90.00
_cell.angle_beta   90.00
_cell.angle_gamma   90.00
#
_symmetry.space_group_name_H-M   'P 1'
#
loop_
_entity.id
_entity.type
_entity.pdbx_description
1 polymer ?
#
loop_
_entity_poly.entity_id
_entity_poly.type
_entity_poly.pdbx_seq_one_letter_code
_entity_poly.pdbx_strand_id
1 'polypeptide(L)'
;MLRSLKTEYGLEKRQALDAVLKEVMAKGWDIPEVEVFDERRNEAVIRVYELFECLPFKGKLKEPKSYFFRGYLEGAFKTIFEAECMVNETECIAKGDPYCRFIITQRPSKQENF
;
A
#
# COMPACT_ATOMS: atom_id res chain seq x y z
N MET A 1 -3.63 -15.68 3.41
CA MET A 1 -4.40 -15.14 2.28
C MET A 1 -3.52 -14.89 1.06
N LEU A 2 -2.75 -13.80 0.97
CA LEU A 2 -1.98 -13.47 -0.26
C LEU A 2 -0.92 -14.51 -0.66
N ARG A 3 -0.24 -15.11 0.32
CA ARG A 3 0.70 -16.21 0.07
C ARG A 3 0.02 -17.42 -0.58
N SER A 4 -1.17 -17.81 -0.11
CA SER A 4 -1.90 -18.93 -0.74
C SER A 4 -2.41 -18.53 -2.12
N LEU A 5 -2.89 -17.29 -2.32
CA LEU A 5 -3.31 -16.82 -3.64
C LEU A 5 -2.18 -16.90 -4.69
N LYS A 6 -0.95 -16.52 -4.32
CA LYS A 6 0.20 -16.59 -5.23
C LYS A 6 0.65 -18.03 -5.48
N THR A 7 0.76 -18.85 -4.43
CA THR A 7 1.26 -20.23 -4.53
C THR A 7 0.25 -21.19 -5.18
N GLU A 8 -1.05 -20.97 -4.95
CA GLU A 8 -2.13 -21.86 -5.40
C GLU A 8 -2.67 -21.49 -6.80
N TYR A 9 -2.61 -20.20 -7.18
CA TYR A 9 -3.15 -19.72 -8.45
C TYR A 9 -2.10 -19.16 -9.42
N GLY A 10 -0.81 -19.11 -9.06
CA GLY A 10 0.28 -18.72 -9.96
C GLY A 10 0.18 -17.28 -10.49
N LEU A 11 -0.30 -16.35 -9.67
CA LEU A 11 -0.57 -14.97 -10.10
C LEU A 11 0.71 -14.17 -10.39
N GLU A 12 0.70 -13.44 -11.50
CA GLU A 12 1.67 -12.38 -11.79
C GLU A 12 1.61 -11.29 -10.72
N LYS A 13 2.72 -10.57 -10.49
CA LYS A 13 2.81 -9.56 -9.42
C LYS A 13 1.71 -8.50 -9.55
N ARG A 14 1.42 -8.04 -10.77
CA ARG A 14 0.31 -7.10 -11.03
C ARG A 14 -1.06 -7.69 -10.70
N GLN A 15 -1.32 -8.95 -11.04
CA GLN A 15 -2.59 -9.61 -10.72
C GLN A 15 -2.76 -9.77 -9.20
N ALA A 16 -1.67 -10.08 -8.49
CA ALA A 16 -1.67 -10.12 -7.04
C ALA A 16 -1.98 -8.75 -6.43
N LEU A 17 -1.40 -7.66 -6.95
CA LEU A 17 -1.75 -6.30 -6.54
C LEU A 17 -3.24 -6.01 -6.78
N ASP A 18 -3.75 -6.29 -7.98
CA ASP A 18 -5.15 -6.04 -8.29
C ASP A 18 -6.09 -6.84 -7.38
N ALA A 19 -5.72 -8.07 -7.00
CA ALA A 19 -6.47 -8.88 -6.06
C ALA A 19 -6.48 -8.28 -4.64
N VAL A 20 -5.33 -7.79 -4.15
CA VAL A 20 -5.21 -7.06 -2.87
C VAL A 20 -6.16 -5.86 -2.85
N LEU A 21 -6.07 -5.02 -3.88
CA LEU A 21 -6.83 -3.77 -3.95
C LEU A 21 -8.33 -4.01 -4.06
N LYS A 22 -8.76 -5.03 -4.82
CA LYS A 22 -10.16 -5.43 -4.88
C LYS A 22 -10.65 -5.99 -3.55
N GLU A 23 -9.80 -6.68 -2.81
CA GLU A 23 -10.16 -7.26 -1.51
C GLU A 23 -10.42 -6.19 -0.45
N VAL A 24 -9.58 -5.16 -0.35
CA VAL A 24 -9.80 -4.04 0.58
C VAL A 24 -11.00 -3.18 0.19
N MET A 25 -11.18 -2.93 -1.11
CA MET A 25 -12.36 -2.23 -1.62
C MET A 25 -13.65 -3.01 -1.34
N ALA A 26 -13.65 -4.35 -1.50
CA ALA A 26 -14.81 -5.20 -1.21
C ALA A 26 -15.21 -5.19 0.29
N LYS A 27 -14.27 -4.89 1.19
CA LYS A 27 -14.57 -4.67 2.62
C LYS A 27 -15.12 -3.28 2.92
N GLY A 28 -15.13 -2.37 1.94
CA GLY A 28 -15.47 -0.96 2.13
C GLY A 28 -14.41 -0.19 2.89
N TRP A 29 -13.13 -0.59 2.81
CA TRP A 29 -12.05 0.13 3.48
C TRP A 29 -11.62 1.38 2.72
N ASP A 30 -11.72 1.35 1.39
CA ASP A 30 -11.20 2.39 0.52
C ASP A 30 -11.67 2.27 -0.94
N ILE A 31 -11.22 3.22 -1.76
CA ILE A 31 -11.26 3.19 -3.22
C ILE A 31 -9.84 3.44 -3.74
N PRO A 32 -9.10 2.40 -4.17
CA PRO A 32 -7.70 2.53 -4.59
C PRO A 32 -7.53 2.79 -6.09
N GLU A 33 -6.51 3.58 -6.44
CA GLU A 33 -6.04 3.85 -7.80
C GLU A 33 -4.52 3.62 -7.86
N VAL A 34 -4.08 2.76 -8.78
CA VAL A 34 -2.65 2.52 -9.00
C VAL A 34 -2.11 3.63 -9.92
N GLU A 35 -1.28 4.51 -9.37
CA GLU A 35 -0.59 5.57 -10.12
C GLU A 35 0.66 5.00 -10.82
N VAL A 36 1.45 4.19 -10.11
CA VAL A 36 2.69 3.57 -10.62
C VAL A 36 2.79 2.13 -10.13
N PHE A 37 3.26 1.24 -11.01
CA PHE A 37 3.69 -0.10 -10.62
C PHE A 37 4.88 -0.52 -11.50
N ASP A 38 6.09 -0.48 -10.93
CA ASP A 38 7.33 -0.90 -11.57
C ASP A 38 7.87 -2.16 -10.88
N GLU A 39 7.63 -3.30 -11.52
CA GLU A 39 8.07 -4.61 -11.03
C GLU A 39 9.59 -4.78 -11.04
N ARG A 40 10.31 -4.07 -11.92
CA ARG A 40 11.76 -4.19 -12.04
C ARG A 40 12.46 -3.46 -10.89
N ARG A 41 11.89 -2.34 -10.48
CA ARG A 41 12.42 -1.51 -9.38
C ARG A 41 11.82 -1.85 -8.02
N ASN A 42 10.79 -2.71 -7.98
CA ASN A 42 9.98 -2.96 -6.78
C ASN A 42 9.42 -1.65 -6.21
N GLU A 43 8.86 -0.83 -7.08
CA GLU A 43 8.28 0.46 -6.75
C GLU A 43 6.80 0.49 -7.11
N ALA A 44 5.98 1.05 -6.24
CA ALA A 44 4.58 1.31 -6.53
C ALA A 44 4.13 2.62 -5.91
N VAL A 45 3.15 3.26 -6.54
CA VAL A 45 2.44 4.41 -5.98
C VAL A 45 0.95 4.16 -6.08
N ILE A 46 0.27 4.30 -4.96
CA ILE A 46 -1.18 4.11 -4.85
C ILE A 46 -1.80 5.37 -4.28
N ARG A 47 -2.82 5.89 -4.97
CA ARG A 47 -3.75 6.88 -4.43
C ARG A 47 -4.94 6.14 -3.86
N VAL A 48 -5.41 6.58 -2.70
CA VAL A 48 -6.48 5.92 -1.97
C VAL A 48 -7.49 6.97 -1.54
N TYR A 49 -8.68 6.86 -2.11
CA TYR A 49 -9.82 7.71 -1.77
C TYR A 49 -10.66 7.02 -0.70
N GLU A 50 -11.38 7.83 0.07
CA GLU A 50 -12.33 7.36 1.09
C GLU A 50 -11.75 6.37 2.11
N LEU A 51 -10.43 6.40 2.35
CA LEU A 51 -9.77 5.50 3.29
C LEU A 51 -10.39 5.62 4.69
N PHE A 52 -10.94 4.52 5.20
CA PHE A 52 -11.75 4.50 6.42
C PHE A 52 -11.02 5.03 7.67
N GLU A 53 -9.70 4.86 7.76
CA GLU A 53 -8.90 5.38 8.87
C GLU A 53 -8.82 6.92 8.89
N CYS A 54 -8.91 7.54 7.72
CA CYS A 54 -8.59 8.95 7.50
C CYS A 54 -9.82 9.80 7.20
N LEU A 55 -10.81 9.25 6.51
CA LEU A 55 -12.03 9.95 6.13
C LEU A 55 -12.78 10.60 7.32
N PRO A 56 -12.93 9.96 8.50
CA PRO A 56 -13.59 10.58 9.65
C PRO A 56 -12.88 11.84 10.19
N PHE A 57 -11.58 11.95 9.88
CA PHE A 57 -10.69 13.01 10.34
C PHE A 57 -10.36 14.02 9.23
N LYS A 58 -11.09 14.03 8.12
CA LYS A 58 -10.82 14.88 6.96
C LYS A 58 -10.55 16.34 7.35
N GLY A 59 -9.33 16.81 7.11
CA GLY A 59 -8.87 18.17 7.43
C GLY A 59 -8.77 18.52 8.91
N LYS A 60 -8.82 17.53 9.82
CA LYS A 60 -8.82 17.75 11.28
C LYS A 60 -7.46 17.49 11.95
N LEU A 61 -6.53 16.82 11.26
CA LEU A 61 -5.22 16.47 11.81
C LEU A 61 -4.10 17.22 11.11
N LYS A 62 -2.95 17.33 11.77
CA LYS A 62 -1.72 17.88 11.19
C LYS A 62 -0.85 16.78 10.57
N GLU A 63 -1.02 15.54 11.04
CA GLU A 63 -0.20 14.39 10.68
C GLU A 63 -1.05 13.27 10.06
N PRO A 64 -0.46 12.39 9.22
CA PRO A 64 -1.15 11.26 8.63
C PRO A 64 -1.60 10.21 9.65
N LYS A 65 -2.76 9.57 9.42
CA LYS A 65 -3.37 8.63 10.38
C LYS A 65 -3.43 7.18 9.91
N SER A 66 -3.08 6.87 8.67
CA SER A 66 -3.26 5.54 8.03
C SER A 66 -2.33 4.43 8.60
N TYR A 67 -2.24 4.26 9.91
CA TYR A 67 -1.29 3.35 10.57
C TYR A 67 -1.54 1.89 10.17
N PHE A 68 -2.80 1.46 10.22
CA PHE A 68 -3.15 0.10 9.87
C PHE A 68 -2.96 -0.15 8.38
N PHE A 69 -3.43 0.77 7.53
CA PHE A 69 -3.38 0.63 6.08
C PHE A 69 -1.94 0.66 5.55
N ARG A 70 -1.05 1.51 6.10
CA ARG A 70 0.39 1.45 5.79
C ARG A 70 0.98 0.07 6.12
N GLY A 71 0.68 -0.47 7.29
CA GLY A 71 1.12 -1.81 7.68
C GLY A 71 0.57 -2.92 6.79
N TYR A 72 -0.71 -2.81 6.39
CA TYR A 72 -1.34 -3.72 5.43
C TYR A 72 -0.61 -3.70 4.09
N LEU A 73 -0.34 -2.50 3.54
CA LEU A 73 0.42 -2.34 2.30
C LEU A 73 1.84 -2.89 2.42
N GLU A 74 2.56 -2.61 3.51
CA GLU A 74 3.91 -3.17 3.72
C GLU A 74 3.90 -4.70 3.67
N GLY A 75 2.94 -5.35 4.34
CA GLY A 75 2.80 -6.80 4.33
C GLY A 75 2.42 -7.37 2.96
N ALA A 76 1.51 -6.72 2.25
CA ALA A 76 1.11 -7.12 0.90
C ALA A 76 2.27 -7.01 -0.09
N PHE A 77 2.93 -5.87 -0.13
CA PHE A 77 4.04 -5.61 -1.07
C PHE A 77 5.29 -6.43 -0.77
N LYS A 78 5.53 -6.78 0.50
CA LYS A 78 6.56 -7.76 0.85
C LYS A 78 6.37 -9.10 0.14
N THR A 79 5.11 -9.52 -0.07
CA THR A 79 4.79 -10.77 -0.77
C THR A 79 4.76 -10.59 -2.30
N ILE A 80 4.27 -9.45 -2.78
CA ILE A 80 4.20 -9.14 -4.22
C ILE A 80 5.62 -9.00 -4.79
N PHE A 81 6.46 -8.17 -4.17
CA PHE A 81 7.82 -7.90 -4.63
C PHE A 81 8.85 -8.92 -4.16
N GLU A 82 8.52 -9.77 -3.18
CA GLU A 82 9.44 -10.73 -2.57
C GLU A 82 10.69 -10.06 -1.95
N ALA A 83 10.52 -8.84 -1.46
CA ALA A 83 11.55 -8.03 -0.85
C ALA A 83 10.98 -7.30 0.38
N GLU A 84 11.83 -6.99 1.36
CA GLU A 84 11.42 -6.05 2.42
C GLU A 84 11.10 -4.70 1.77
N CYS A 85 9.92 -4.16 2.08
CA CYS A 85 9.45 -2.89 1.54
C CYS A 85 9.23 -1.89 2.67
N MET A 86 9.16 -0.61 2.30
CA MET A 86 8.71 0.48 3.17
C MET A 86 7.58 1.24 2.48
N VAL A 87 6.61 1.69 3.26
CA VAL A 87 5.49 2.50 2.76
C VAL A 87 5.56 3.89 3.36
N ASN A 88 5.69 4.90 2.51
CA ASN A 88 5.66 6.31 2.91
C ASN A 88 4.33 6.95 2.49
N GLU A 89 3.61 7.56 3.43
CA GLU A 89 2.38 8.31 3.16
C GLU A 89 2.72 9.79 2.96
N THR A 90 2.59 10.26 1.72
CA THR A 90 2.97 11.63 1.33
C THR A 90 1.80 12.62 1.37
N GLU A 91 0.59 12.12 1.16
CA GLU A 91 -0.66 12.88 1.23
C GLU A 91 -1.65 12.09 2.09
N CYS A 92 -2.53 12.78 2.81
CA CYS A 92 -3.51 12.15 3.70
C CYS A 92 -4.79 12.96 3.78
N ILE A 93 -5.94 12.30 3.60
CA ILE A 93 -7.27 12.90 3.76
C ILE A 93 -7.41 13.56 5.14
N ALA A 94 -6.86 12.94 6.19
CA ALA A 94 -6.94 13.48 7.54
C ALA A 94 -6.22 14.83 7.72
N LYS A 95 -5.19 15.09 6.89
CA LYS A 95 -4.49 16.39 6.80
C LYS A 95 -5.24 17.42 5.97
N GLY A 96 -6.22 16.99 5.18
CA GLY A 96 -6.98 17.84 4.27
C GLY A 96 -6.60 17.67 2.79
N ASP A 97 -5.66 16.76 2.48
CA ASP A 97 -5.30 16.42 1.11
C ASP A 97 -6.48 15.73 0.38
N PRO A 98 -6.55 15.76 -0.96
CA PRO A 98 -7.69 15.19 -1.71
C PRO A 98 -7.82 13.66 -1.57
N TYR A 99 -6.72 12.97 -1.30
CA TYR A 99 -6.64 11.51 -1.13
C TYR A 99 -5.44 11.16 -0.24
N CYS A 100 -5.34 9.89 0.18
CA CYS A 100 -4.10 9.38 0.75
C CYS A 100 -3.17 8.88 -0.36
N ARG A 101 -1.89 9.26 -0.35
CA ARG A 101 -0.92 8.83 -1.38
C ARG A 101 0.24 8.07 -0.75
N PHE A 102 0.37 6.80 -1.12
CA PHE A 102 1.37 5.89 -0.60
C PHE A 102 2.43 5.60 -1.65
N ILE A 103 3.69 5.83 -1.30
CA ILE A 103 4.86 5.43 -2.08
C ILE A 103 5.43 4.17 -1.43
N ILE A 104 5.55 3.11 -2.22
CA ILE A 104 6.10 1.83 -1.80
C ILE A 104 7.43 1.63 -2.52
N THR A 105 8.49 1.39 -1.76
CA THR A 105 9.83 1.10 -2.30
C THR A 105 10.46 -0.05 -1.56
N GLN A 106 11.41 -0.73 -2.19
CA GLN A 106 12.26 -1.69 -1.50
C GLN A 106 13.03 -1.00 -0.36
N ARG A 107 13.09 -1.65 0.80
CA ARG A 107 13.92 -1.19 1.93
C ARG A 107 15.38 -1.46 1.58
N PRO A 108 16.30 -0.49 1.74
CA PRO A 108 17.73 -0.74 1.57
C PRO A 108 18.18 -1.88 2.49
N SER A 109 18.93 -2.83 1.99
CA SER A 109 19.58 -3.84 2.83
C SER A 109 20.46 -3.12 3.84
N LYS A 110 20.34 -3.47 5.13
CA LYS A 110 21.33 -3.04 6.12
C LYS A 110 22.68 -3.62 5.67
N GLN A 111 23.65 -2.77 5.38
CA GLN A 111 25.04 -3.20 5.37
C GLN A 111 25.37 -3.63 6.81
N GLU A 112 25.52 -4.94 7.02
CA GLU A 112 26.16 -5.47 8.22
C GLU A 112 27.64 -5.11 8.12
N ASN A 113 28.03 -4.01 8.77
CA ASN A 113 29.44 -3.70 8.99
C ASN A 113 29.95 -4.68 10.06
N PHE A 114 30.83 -5.59 9.66
CA PHE A 114 31.61 -6.46 10.53
C PHE A 114 32.91 -5.77 10.96
#